data_AF-A0A958EW70-F1
#
_entry.id   AF-A0A958EW70-F1
#
_cell.length_a   1.000
_cell.length_b   1.000
_cell.length_c   1.000
_cell.angle_alpha   90.00
_cell.angle_beta   90.00
_cell.angle_gamma   90.00
#
_symmetry.space_group_name_H-M   'P 1'
#
loop_
_entity.id
_entity.type
_entity.pdbx_description
1 polymer ?
#
loop_
_entity_poly.entity_id
_entity_poly.type
_entity_poly.pdbx_seq_one_letter_code
_entity_poly.pdbx_strand_id
1 'polypeptide(L)' 'MSSQNKISKVTVPEIIKMKQRGEKIAVLTAYDALLAEILDSAGVDIIL' A
#
# COMPACT_ATOMS: atom_id res chain seq x y z
N MET A 1 -5.63 -11.32 19.53
CA MET A 1 -4.52 -10.36 19.75
C MET A 1 -4.64 -9.31 18.68
N SER A 2 -4.81 -8.05 19.07
CA SER A 2 -5.12 -6.94 18.17
C SER A 2 -3.90 -6.60 17.30
N SER A 3 -3.89 -7.06 16.06
CA SER A 3 -2.97 -6.56 15.04
C SER A 3 -3.37 -5.12 14.73
N GLN A 4 -2.83 -4.16 15.47
CA GLN A 4 -2.85 -2.76 15.09
C GLN A 4 -2.05 -2.64 13.79
N ASN A 5 -2.72 -2.81 12.65
CA ASN A 5 -2.15 -2.51 11.35
C ASN A 5 -2.01 -0.98 11.30
N LYS A 6 -0.90 -0.48 11.84
CA LYS A 6 -0.56 0.93 11.72
C LYS A 6 -0.21 1.14 10.26
N ILE A 7 -1.20 1.53 9.46
CA ILE A 7 -1.05 1.88 8.05
C ILE A 7 -0.04 3.02 8.03
N SER A 8 1.22 2.65 7.86
CA SER A 8 2.34 3.56 7.79
C SER A 8 2.36 4.01 6.35
N LYS A 9 2.29 5.33 6.11
CA LYS A 9 2.26 5.87 4.74
C LYS A 9 3.39 5.24 3.92
N VAL A 10 3.03 4.57 2.83
CA VAL A 10 4.00 4.02 1.88
C VAL A 10 4.66 5.20 1.20
N THR A 11 5.98 5.26 1.27
CA THR A 11 6.80 6.34 0.66
C THR A 11 7.82 5.73 -0.29
N VAL A 12 8.36 6.54 -1.19
CA VAL A 12 9.37 6.09 -2.16
C VAL A 12 10.56 5.37 -1.50
N PRO A 13 11.16 5.86 -0.40
CA PRO A 13 12.23 5.13 0.28
C PRO A 13 11.79 3.76 0.82
N GLU A 14 10.53 3.61 1.26
CA GLU A 14 10.02 2.34 1.75
C GLU A 14 9.84 1.33 0.60
N ILE A 15 9.32 1.78 -0.55
CA ILE A 15 9.19 0.93 -1.75
C ILE A 15 10.56 0.40 -2.20
N ILE A 16 11.60 1.22 -2.15
CA ILE A 16 12.97 0.79 -2.48
C ILE A 16 13.43 -0.31 -1.50
N LYS A 17 13.16 -0.17 -0.21
CA LYS A 17 13.49 -1.20 0.79
C LYS A 17 12.67 -2.48 0.59
N MET A 18 11.37 -2.39 0.30
CA MET A 18 10.52 -3.54 -0.02
C MET A 18 11.11 -4.34 -1.18
N LYS A 19 11.52 -3.66 -2.25
CA LYS A 19 12.20 -4.28 -3.38
C LYS A 19 13.52 -4.94 -2.99
N GLN A 20 14.34 -4.32 -2.13
CA GLN A 20 15.59 -4.91 -1.63
C GLN A 20 15.35 -6.16 -0.76
N ARG A 21 14.26 -6.19 0.00
CA ARG A 21 13.84 -7.34 0.80
C ARG A 21 13.22 -8.47 -0.04
N GLY A 22 12.94 -8.22 -1.32
CA GLY A 22 12.25 -9.17 -2.19
C GLY A 22 10.74 -9.26 -1.92
N GLU A 23 10.17 -8.28 -1.22
CA GLU A 23 8.72 -8.18 -1.01
C GLU A 23 8.03 -7.80 -2.32
N LYS A 24 6.94 -8.48 -2.63
CA LYS A 24 6.12 -8.15 -3.81
C LYS A 24 5.33 -6.88 -3.51
N ILE A 25 5.26 -6.00 -4.50
CA ILE A 25 4.55 -4.71 -4.43
C ILE A 25 3.30 -4.83 -5.28
N ALA A 26 2.13 -4.66 -4.68
CA ALA A 26 0.85 -4.64 -5.36
C ALA A 26 0.49 -3.22 -5.81
N VAL A 27 0.17 -3.07 -7.09
CA VAL A 27 -0.20 -1.78 -7.71
C VAL A 27 -1.56 -1.93 -8.39
N LEU A 28 -2.51 -1.07 -8.06
CA LEU A 28 -3.81 -0.98 -8.73
C LEU A 28 -4.13 0.46 -9.12
N THR A 29 -4.87 0.64 -10.20
CA THR A 29 -5.37 1.96 -10.63
C THR A 29 -6.64 2.32 -9.88
N ALA A 30 -6.78 3.58 -9.47
CA ALA A 30 -8.06 4.12 -9.00
C ALA A 30 -8.36 5.47 -9.66
N TYR A 31 -9.58 5.60 -10.16
CA TYR A 31 -10.02 6.82 -10.84
C TYR A 31 -10.85 7.75 -9.96
N ASP A 32 -11.30 7.27 -8.80
CA ASP A 32 -12.11 8.03 -7.84
C ASP A 32 -11.71 7.75 -6.38
N ALA A 33 -12.16 8.64 -5.49
CA ALA A 33 -11.82 8.60 -4.07
C ALA A 33 -12.39 7.39 -3.34
N LEU A 34 -13.56 6.89 -3.78
CA LEU A 34 -14.24 5.78 -3.12
C LEU A 34 -13.49 4.47 -3.37
N LEU A 35 -13.08 4.23 -4.61
CA LEU A 35 -12.23 3.12 -4.97
C LEU A 35 -10.86 3.22 -4.28
N ALA A 36 -10.27 4.41 -4.24
CA ALA A 36 -8.98 4.61 -3.56
C ALA A 36 -9.06 4.27 -2.06
N GLU A 37 -10.13 4.67 -1.37
CA GLU A 37 -10.34 4.35 0.06
C GLU A 37 -10.51 2.84 0.30
N ILE A 38 -11.25 2.15 -0.58
CA ILE A 38 -11.41 0.69 -0.53
C ILE A 38 -10.07 -0.01 -0.75
N LEU A 39 -9.28 0.42 -1.73
CA LEU A 39 -7.98 -0.18 -2.04
C LEU A 39 -6.94 0.07 -0.94
N ASP A 40 -6.93 1.27 -0.35
CA ASP A 40 -6.07 1.59 0.80
C ASP A 40 -6.42 0.70 2.01
N SER A 41 -7.72 0.53 2.27
CA SER A 41 -8.23 -0.36 3.33
C SER A 41 -7.91 -1.84 3.07
N ALA A 42 -7.81 -2.24 1.80
CA ALA A 42 -7.41 -3.59 1.39
C ALA A 42 -5.89 -3.84 1.47
N GLY A 43 -5.08 -2.80 1.74
CA GLY A 43 -3.64 -2.91 1.87
C GLY A 43 -2.89 -2.91 0.54
N VAL A 44 -3.41 -2.24 -0.48
CA VAL A 44 -2.69 -2.02 -1.75
C VAL A 44 -1.51 -1.07 -1.50
N ASP A 45 -0.31 -1.45 -1.96
CA ASP A 45 0.91 -0.67 -1.68
C ASP A 45 0.96 0.65 -2.47
N ILE A 46 0.45 0.67 -3.70
CA ILE A 46 0.44 1.83 -4.59
C ILE A 46 -0.87 1.92 -5.37
N ILE A 47 -1.46 3.12 -5.39
CA ILE A 47 -2.62 3.48 -6.22
C ILE A 47 -2.15 4.41 -7.35
N LEU A 48 -2.50 4.10 -8.61
CA LEU A 48 -2.19 4.88 -9.82
C LEU A 48 -3.39 5.71 -10.30
#